data_AF-I4HQ06-F1
#
_entry.id   AF-I4HQ06-F1
#
_cell.length_a   1.000
_cell.length_b   1.000
_cell.length_c   1.000
_cell.angle_alpha   90.00
_cell.angle_beta   90.00
_cell.angle_gamma   90.00
#
_symmetry.space_group_name_H-M   'P 1'
#
loop_
_entity.id
_entity.type
_entity.pdbx_description
1 polymer ?
#
loop_
_entity_poly.entity_id
_entity_poly.type
_entity_poly.pdbx_seq_one_letter_code
_entity_poly.pdbx_strand_id
1 'polypeptide(L)' 'MNSKHQRVETFRRSEQGLWILQTYQEESFSLQSINLTASFRDLYEDVTLETVNYSVEEIE' A
#
# COMPACT_ATOMS: atom_id res chain seq x y z
N MET A 1 -0.79 -5.57 4.62
CA MET A 1 0.51 -4.87 4.55
C MET A 1 1.09 -4.85 5.94
N ASN A 2 2.39 -5.10 6.12
CA ASN A 2 3.00 -5.20 7.44
C ASN A 2 3.79 -3.91 7.75
N SER A 3 3.53 -3.25 8.88
CA SER A 3 4.21 -2.00 9.24
C SER A 3 5.57 -2.19 9.92
N LYS A 4 5.91 -3.41 10.35
CA LYS A 4 7.17 -3.73 11.05
C LYS A 4 8.21 -4.37 10.13
N HIS A 5 7.76 -5.03 9.08
CA HIS A 5 8.61 -5.67 8.08
C HIS A 5 8.06 -5.30 6.71
N GLN A 6 8.93 -4.98 5.76
CA GLN A 6 8.54 -4.71 4.38
C GLN A 6 8.00 -6.00 3.73
N ARG A 7 6.70 -6.24 3.88
CA ARG A 7 6.00 -7.41 3.35
C ARG A 7 4.54 -7.12 3.01
N VAL A 8 4.11 -7.64 1.87
CA VAL A 8 2.71 -7.65 1.44
C VAL A 8 2.19 -9.08 1.47
N GLU A 9 1.08 -9.27 2.18
CA GLU A 9 0.35 -10.54 2.28
C GLU A 9 -1.03 -10.35 1.67
N THR A 10 -1.40 -11.22 0.73
CA THR A 10 -2.70 -11.19 0.07
C THR A 10 -3.34 -12.56 0.09
N PHE A 11 -4.67 -12.58 0.10
CA PHE A 11 -5.43 -13.78 -0.21
C PHE A 11 -5.89 -13.70 -1.65
N ARG A 12 -5.51 -14.69 -2.47
CA ARG A 12 -6.02 -14.84 -3.84
C ARG A 12 -6.76 -16.16 -3.99
N ARG A 13 -7.68 -16.21 -4.95
CA ARG A 13 -8.30 -17.48 -5.35
C ARG A 13 -7.34 -18.27 -6.23
N SER A 14 -7.24 -19.57 -5.99
CA SER A 14 -6.62 -20.51 -6.91
C SER A 14 -7.59 -20.83 -8.06
N GLU A 15 -7.09 -21.51 -9.09
CA GLU A 15 -7.92 -22.01 -10.19
C GLU A 15 -9.01 -22.98 -9.71
N GLN A 16 -8.77 -23.67 -8.59
CA GLN A 16 -9.72 -24.57 -7.93
C GLN A 16 -10.69 -23.83 -6.99
N GLY A 17 -10.64 -22.49 -6.94
CA GLY A 17 -11.49 -21.68 -6.09
C GLY A 17 -11.09 -21.68 -4.61
N LEU A 18 -9.92 -22.19 -4.23
CA LEU A 18 -9.45 -22.15 -2.84
C LEU A 18 -8.75 -20.82 -2.54
N TRP A 19 -8.77 -20.37 -1.29
CA TRP A 19 -7.98 -19.22 -0.88
C TRP A 19 -6.53 -19.64 -0.62
N ILE A 20 -5.59 -18.93 -1.23
CA ILE A 20 -4.16 -19.10 -1.03
C ILE A 20 -3.62 -17.81 -0.41
N LEU A 21 -2.86 -17.94 0.67
CA LEU A 21 -2.02 -16.87 1.19
C LEU A 21 -0.80 -16.72 0.29
N GLN A 22 -0.67 -15.55 -0.33
CA GLN A 22 0.49 -15.17 -1.12
C GLN A 22 1.25 -14.07 -0.39
N THR A 23 2.57 -14.22 -0.36
CA THR A 23 3.47 -13.33 0.37
C THR A 23 4.51 -12.78 -0.59
N TYR A 24 4.64 -11.46 -0.66
CA TYR A 24 5.67 -10.75 -1.42
C TYR A 24 6.69 -10.15 -0.46
N GLN A 25 7.97 -10.40 -0.71
CA GLN A 25 9.13 -9.84 0.03
C GLN A 25 10.22 -9.32 -0.91
N GLU A 26 9.88 -9.14 -2.20
CA GLU A 26 10.78 -8.67 -3.25
C GLU A 26 10.61 -7.17 -3.49
N GLU A 27 11.32 -6.58 -4.45
CA GLU A 27 11.25 -5.13 -4.72
C GLU A 27 9.87 -4.65 -5.19
N SER A 28 9.05 -5.54 -5.75
CA SER A 28 7.71 -5.21 -6.25
C SER A 28 6.68 -6.30 -5.98
N PHE A 29 5.41 -5.94 -6.11
CA PHE A 29 4.28 -6.85 -6.03
C PHE A 29 3.21 -6.50 -7.07
N SER A 30 2.44 -7.51 -7.48
CA SER A 30 1.36 -7.34 -8.46
C SER A 30 0.05 -7.92 -7.95
N LEU A 31 -1.01 -7.11 -8.00
CA LEU A 31 -2.37 -7.47 -7.62
C LEU A 31 -3.24 -7.56 -8.87
N GLN A 32 -3.41 -8.79 -9.38
CA GLN A 32 -4.09 -9.05 -10.65
C GLN A 32 -5.55 -8.59 -10.67
N SER A 33 -6.27 -8.70 -9.55
CA SER A 33 -7.69 -8.36 -9.46
C SER A 33 -7.98 -6.87 -9.72
N ILE A 34 -6.97 -6.01 -9.56
CA ILE A 34 -7.08 -4.55 -9.76
C ILE A 34 -6.06 -4.04 -10.78
N ASN A 35 -5.37 -4.94 -11.50
CA ASN A 35 -4.33 -4.60 -12.46
C ASN A 35 -3.29 -3.60 -11.91
N LEU A 36 -2.85 -3.83 -10.67
CA LEU A 36 -1.84 -3.00 -10.01
C LEU A 36 -0.51 -3.73 -9.98
N THR A 37 0.57 -3.04 -10.35
CA THR A 37 1.94 -3.43 -10.02
C THR A 37 2.60 -2.23 -9.36
N ALA A 38 3.18 -2.44 -8.19
CA ALA A 38 3.78 -1.38 -7.38
C ALA A 38 5.08 -1.87 -6.74
N SER A 39 5.97 -0.93 -6.40
CA SER A 39 7.19 -1.26 -5.68
C SER A 39 6.98 -1.21 -4.16
N PHE A 40 7.84 -1.90 -3.43
CA PHE A 40 7.89 -1.73 -1.97
C PHE A 40 8.36 -0.34 -1.56
N ARG A 41 9.15 0.33 -2.40
CA ARG A 41 9.57 1.71 -2.16
C ARG A 41 8.37 2.65 -2.11
N ASP A 42 7.46 2.58 -3.08
CA ASP A 42 6.26 3.42 -3.12
C ASP A 42 5.32 3.14 -1.93
N LEU A 43 5.35 1.90 -1.41
CA LEU A 43 4.49 1.49 -0.31
C LEU A 43 5.03 1.88 1.08
N TYR A 44 6.35 1.93 1.23
CA TYR A 44 7.05 2.16 2.49
C TYR A 44 7.85 3.46 2.51
N GLU A 45 7.58 4.38 1.59
CA GLU A 45 8.24 5.68 1.58
C GLU A 45 7.85 6.52 2.80
N ASP A 46 8.81 7.29 3.30
CA ASP A 46 8.54 8.34 4.27
C ASP A 46 7.86 9.51 3.56
N VAL A 47 6.57 9.70 3.85
CA VAL A 47 5.79 10.80 3.27
C VAL A 47 5.88 12.05 4.15
N THR A 48 6.24 13.18 3.53
CA THR A 48 6.06 14.50 4.16
C THR A 48 4.69 15.04 3.78
N LEU A 49 3.80 15.17 4.76
CA LEU A 49 2.47 15.74 4.53
C LEU A 49 2.58 17.27 4.52
N GLU A 50 1.93 17.92 3.55
CA GLU A 50 1.84 19.37 3.55
C GLU A 50 1.07 19.86 4.79
N THR A 51 1.62 20.87 5.46
CA THR A 51 0.91 21.52 6.57
C THR A 51 -0.08 22.53 5.98
N VAL A 52 -1.38 22.27 6.15
CA VAL A 52 -2.40 23.24 5.75
C VAL A 52 -2.38 24.37 6.77
N ASN A 53 -1.76 25.50 6.41
CA ASN A 53 -1.90 26.73 7.17
C ASN A 53 -3.29 27.31 6.91
N TYR A 54 -4.20 27.10 7.86
CA TYR A 54 -5.45 27.86 7.89
C TYR A 54 -5.10 29.31 8.23
N SER A 55 -5.22 30.20 7.26
CA SER A 55 -5.28 31.64 7.53
C SER A 55 -6.51 31.89 8.39
N VAL A 56 -6.30 32.28 9.64
CA VAL A 56 -7.37 32.82 10.46
C VAL A 56 -7.66 34.20 9.86
N GLU A 57 -8.71 34.31 9.04
CA GLU A 57 -9.24 35.63 8.69
C GLU A 57 -9.80 36.22 9.98
N GLU A 58 -9.13 37.24 10.51
CA GLU A 58 -9.64 38.09 11.58
C GLU A 58 -10.96 38.71 11.09
N ILE A 59 -12.07 38.27 11.67
CA ILE A 59 -13.36 38.94 11.52
C ILE A 59 -13.32 40.14 12.49
N GLU A 60 -13.20 41.35 11.93
CA GLU A 60 -13.42 42.62 12.65
C GLU A 60 -14.82 42.74 13.25
#